data_AF-A0A4V1PTA6-F1
#
_entry.id   AF-A0A4V1PTA6-F1
#
_cell.length_a   1.000
_cell.length_b   1.000
_cell.length_c   1.000
_cell.angle_alpha   90.00
_cell.angle_beta   90.00
_cell.angle_gamma   90.00
#
_symmetry.space_group_name_H-M   'P 1'
#
loop_
_entity.id
_entity.type
_entity.pdbx_description
1 polymer ?
#
loop_
_entity_poly.entity_id
_entity_poly.type
_entity_poly.pdbx_seq_one_letter_code
_entity_poly.pdbx_strand_id
1 'polypeptide(L)'
;MQSLPVNRASYWLNKVPDVALSFWIIKIMSTTVGETGADFLAVNAGLGQTFTRIAMASLLAIALWLQLRTRRYVPWIYWLTVVLVSIVGTQITDLLTDGLNVSLYASTAAFAVALAAIFFVWHRIEGTLSIETIVTPRRELFYWAAILCTFALGTAAGDLATEALGLGFTLGALIFGGSIAAVFVMWRLGVNAVLAFWIAYILTRPFGASLGDLLTQARAYGGLGFGAAWTSLLFLTVIVLLVGVAQFGSGPHTRAGAAE
;
A
#
# COMPACT_ATOMS: atom_id res chain seq x y z
N MET A 1 25.94 -18.79 11.90
CA MET A 1 24.58 -19.28 11.59
C MET A 1 24.50 -19.48 10.08
N GLN A 2 24.34 -20.72 9.64
CA GLN A 2 24.23 -21.07 8.22
C GLN A 2 23.01 -20.37 7.62
N SER A 3 23.24 -19.42 6.73
CA SER A 3 22.22 -18.87 5.86
C SER A 3 21.67 -20.04 5.03
N LEU A 4 20.41 -20.41 5.25
CA LEU A 4 19.70 -21.32 4.35
C LEU A 4 19.85 -20.77 2.93
N PRO A 5 20.22 -21.59 1.93
CA PRO A 5 20.35 -21.12 0.57
C PRO A 5 18.96 -20.75 0.07
N VAL A 6 18.60 -19.47 0.15
CA VAL A 6 17.50 -18.93 -0.65
C VAL A 6 17.90 -19.23 -2.09
N ASN A 7 17.15 -20.13 -2.72
CA ASN A 7 17.43 -20.63 -4.05
C ASN A 7 17.45 -19.40 -4.98
N ARG A 8 18.64 -19.01 -5.47
CA ARG A 8 18.82 -17.75 -6.24
C ARG A 8 17.84 -17.67 -7.42
N ALA A 9 17.41 -18.82 -7.96
CA ALA A 9 16.38 -18.92 -9.00
C ALA A 9 15.01 -18.36 -8.57
N SER A 10 14.59 -18.55 -7.32
CA SER A 10 13.32 -18.04 -6.78
C SER A 10 13.32 -16.53 -6.60
N TYR A 11 14.48 -15.93 -6.30
CA TYR A 11 14.62 -14.48 -6.16
C TYR A 11 14.35 -13.74 -7.48
N TRP A 12 14.89 -14.23 -8.61
CA TRP A 12 14.65 -13.65 -9.94
C TRP A 12 13.21 -13.82 -10.45
N LEU A 13 12.49 -14.81 -9.92
CA LEU A 13 11.11 -15.10 -10.28
C LEU A 13 10.10 -14.38 -9.38
N ASN A 14 10.54 -13.83 -8.24
CA ASN A 14 9.65 -13.11 -7.34
C ASN A 14 9.14 -11.86 -8.04
N LYS A 15 7.84 -11.61 -7.95
CA LYS A 15 7.19 -10.47 -8.60
C LYS A 15 7.04 -9.25 -7.68
N VAL A 16 7.49 -9.36 -6.43
CA VAL A 16 7.43 -8.32 -5.41
C VAL A 16 8.84 -7.73 -5.23
N PRO A 17 8.98 -6.40 -5.09
CA PRO A 17 10.26 -5.76 -4.78
C PRO A 17 10.85 -6.24 -3.46
N ASP A 18 12.17 -6.09 -3.33
CA ASP A 18 12.85 -6.24 -2.06
C ASP A 18 12.33 -5.23 -1.03
N VAL A 19 12.22 -5.67 0.22
CA VAL A 19 11.77 -4.87 1.36
C VAL A 19 12.90 -3.96 1.86
N ALA A 20 13.35 -3.06 0.99
CA ALA A 20 14.36 -2.04 1.27
C ALA A 20 13.71 -0.75 1.82
N LEU A 21 14.52 0.23 2.20
CA LEU A 21 14.01 1.54 2.63
C LEU A 21 13.14 2.22 1.54
N SER A 22 13.55 2.11 0.27
CA SER A 22 12.81 2.65 -0.87
C SER A 22 11.41 2.04 -0.99
N PHE A 23 11.24 0.75 -0.67
CA PHE A 23 9.93 0.10 -0.65
C PHE A 23 8.99 0.79 0.34
N TRP A 24 9.44 1.02 1.58
CA TRP A 24 8.61 1.66 2.60
C TRP A 24 8.30 3.12 2.27
N ILE A 25 9.26 3.86 1.71
CA ILE A 25 9.04 5.24 1.27
C ILE A 25 7.99 5.28 0.17
N ILE A 26 8.16 4.54 -0.92
CA ILE A 26 7.20 4.54 -2.04
C ILE A 26 5.84 4.07 -1.55
N LYS A 27 5.78 3.06 -0.68
CA LYS A 27 4.53 2.56 -0.09
C LYS A 27 3.81 3.66 0.70
N ILE A 28 4.46 4.30 1.67
CA ILE A 28 3.85 5.38 2.45
C ILE A 28 3.41 6.52 1.52
N MET A 29 4.25 6.91 0.57
CA MET A 29 3.90 8.01 -0.34
C MET A 29 2.72 7.65 -1.24
N SER A 30 2.67 6.40 -1.74
CA SER A 30 1.53 5.90 -2.51
C SER A 30 0.26 5.92 -1.70
N THR A 31 0.36 5.75 -0.37
CA THR A 31 -0.83 5.77 0.47
C THR A 31 -1.45 7.16 0.56
N THR A 32 -0.63 8.20 0.76
CA THR A 32 -1.06 9.60 0.73
C THR A 32 -1.62 9.97 -0.65
N VAL A 33 -0.94 9.61 -1.74
CA VAL A 33 -1.43 9.86 -3.11
C VAL A 33 -2.76 9.17 -3.38
N GLY A 34 -2.97 7.96 -2.84
CA GLY A 34 -4.23 7.25 -2.97
C GLY A 34 -5.41 8.02 -2.41
N GLU A 35 -5.24 8.51 -1.18
CA GLU A 35 -6.24 9.28 -0.44
C GLU A 35 -6.52 10.61 -1.15
N THR A 36 -5.48 11.44 -1.30
CA THR A 36 -5.61 12.80 -1.83
C THR A 36 -5.92 12.82 -3.33
N GLY A 37 -5.49 11.79 -4.06
CA GLY A 37 -5.76 11.61 -5.48
C GLY A 37 -7.20 11.18 -5.77
N ALA A 38 -7.79 10.32 -4.93
CA ALA A 38 -9.19 9.95 -5.03
C ALA A 38 -10.09 11.20 -4.88
N ASP A 39 -9.83 12.00 -3.85
CA ASP A 39 -10.55 13.24 -3.57
C ASP A 39 -10.36 14.28 -4.66
N PHE A 40 -9.12 14.48 -5.11
CA PHE A 40 -8.82 15.44 -6.16
C PHE A 40 -9.57 15.12 -7.45
N LEU A 41 -9.59 13.86 -7.87
CA LEU A 41 -10.27 13.45 -9.09
C LEU A 41 -11.80 13.58 -8.96
N ALA A 42 -12.36 13.23 -7.79
CA ALA A 42 -13.79 13.28 -7.57
C ALA A 42 -14.33 14.72 -7.44
N VAL A 43 -13.66 15.57 -6.67
CA VAL A 43 -14.13 16.90 -6.28
C VAL A 43 -13.50 17.99 -7.14
N ASN A 44 -12.16 18.08 -7.15
CA ASN A 44 -11.46 19.23 -7.73
C ASN A 44 -11.39 19.18 -9.25
N ALA A 45 -11.23 17.98 -9.84
CA ALA A 45 -11.25 17.79 -11.29
C ALA A 45 -12.69 17.80 -11.86
N GLY A 46 -13.72 17.81 -11.00
CA GLY A 46 -15.12 17.88 -11.40
C GLY A 46 -15.62 16.64 -12.16
N LEU A 47 -14.90 15.52 -12.11
CA LEU A 47 -15.29 14.28 -12.80
C LEU A 47 -16.51 13.61 -12.16
N GLY A 48 -16.78 13.94 -10.89
CA GLY A 48 -17.82 13.32 -10.09
C GLY A 48 -17.38 11.97 -9.52
N GLN A 49 -17.95 11.63 -8.36
CA GLN A 49 -17.48 10.49 -7.58
C GLN A 49 -17.77 9.15 -8.26
N THR A 50 -18.94 9.00 -8.90
CA THR A 50 -19.32 7.77 -9.60
C THR A 50 -18.41 7.47 -10.81
N PHE A 51 -18.16 8.47 -11.66
CA PHE A 51 -17.29 8.28 -12.82
C PHE A 51 -15.86 7.97 -12.39
N THR A 52 -15.33 8.72 -11.42
CA THR A 52 -13.99 8.50 -10.89
C THR A 52 -13.82 7.09 -10.32
N ARG A 53 -14.82 6.59 -9.58
CA ARG A 53 -14.85 5.21 -9.06
C ARG A 53 -14.74 4.17 -10.17
N ILE A 54 -15.59 4.28 -11.19
CA ILE A 54 -15.61 3.32 -12.31
C ILE A 54 -14.31 3.39 -13.11
N ALA A 55 -13.80 4.59 -13.39
CA ALA A 55 -12.57 4.80 -14.13
C ALA A 55 -11.36 4.20 -13.40
N MET A 56 -11.20 4.48 -12.10
CA MET A 56 -10.08 3.98 -11.32
C MET A 56 -10.15 2.47 -11.10
N ALA A 57 -11.35 1.92 -10.85
CA ALA A 57 -11.55 0.47 -10.78
C ALA A 57 -11.19 -0.22 -12.10
N SER A 58 -11.54 0.38 -13.24
CA SER A 58 -11.19 -0.14 -14.56
C SER A 58 -9.68 -0.10 -14.81
N LEU A 59 -9.01 0.99 -14.46
CA LEU A 59 -7.55 1.10 -14.55
C LEU A 59 -6.86 0.08 -13.65
N LEU A 60 -7.37 -0.13 -12.42
CA LEU A 60 -6.85 -1.15 -11.52
C LEU A 60 -6.99 -2.55 -12.12
N ALA A 61 -8.13 -2.88 -12.71
CA ALA A 61 -8.34 -4.18 -13.35
C ALA A 61 -7.34 -4.41 -14.50
N ILE A 62 -7.06 -3.38 -15.31
CA ILE A 62 -6.06 -3.44 -16.39
C ILE A 62 -4.65 -3.63 -15.80
N ALA A 63 -4.29 -2.88 -14.75
CA ALA A 63 -2.98 -2.97 -14.11
C ALA A 63 -2.75 -4.35 -13.46
N LEU A 64 -3.74 -4.88 -12.75
CA LEU A 64 -3.70 -6.24 -12.19
C LEU A 64 -3.57 -7.30 -13.29
N TRP A 65 -4.28 -7.14 -14.40
CA TRP A 65 -4.14 -8.05 -15.53
C TRP A 65 -2.73 -8.01 -16.15
N LEU A 66 -2.13 -6.82 -16.30
CA LEU A 66 -0.74 -6.67 -16.74
C LEU A 66 0.24 -7.31 -15.76
N GLN A 67 0.04 -7.09 -14.46
CA GLN A 67 0.88 -7.63 -13.40
C GLN A 67 0.84 -9.17 -13.38
N LEU A 68 -0.36 -9.76 -13.43
CA LEU A 68 -0.55 -11.22 -13.48
C LEU A 68 0.07 -11.86 -14.73
N ARG A 69 0.05 -11.16 -15.88
CA ARG A 69 0.69 -11.63 -17.12
C ARG A 69 2.21 -11.56 -17.09
N THR A 70 2.78 -10.62 -16.34
CA THR A 70 4.21 -10.40 -16.30
C THR A 70 4.89 -11.53 -15.53
N ARG A 71 5.93 -12.16 -16.09
CA ARG A 71 6.58 -13.35 -15.50
C ARG A 71 7.69 -13.03 -14.48
N ARG A 72 8.04 -11.76 -14.32
CA ARG A 72 9.11 -11.26 -13.45
C ARG A 72 8.70 -9.94 -12.82
N TYR A 73 9.38 -9.52 -11.77
CA TYR A 73 9.19 -8.18 -11.24
C TYR A 73 9.52 -7.11 -12.30
N VAL A 74 8.55 -6.24 -12.57
CA VAL A 74 8.71 -5.04 -13.40
C VAL A 74 8.32 -3.84 -12.54
N PRO A 75 9.28 -3.05 -12.04
CA PRO A 75 9.05 -1.99 -11.06
C PRO A 75 7.88 -1.08 -11.38
N TRP A 76 7.80 -0.55 -12.61
CA TRP A 76 6.75 0.42 -12.95
C TRP A 76 5.35 -0.20 -12.94
N ILE A 77 5.18 -1.46 -13.37
CA ILE A 77 3.87 -2.15 -13.37
C ILE A 77 3.42 -2.40 -11.93
N TYR A 78 4.35 -2.87 -11.09
CA TYR A 78 4.07 -3.17 -9.70
C TYR A 78 3.64 -1.91 -8.94
N TRP A 79 4.42 -0.83 -9.02
CA TRP A 79 4.13 0.40 -8.28
C TRP A 79 2.93 1.15 -8.84
N LEU A 80 2.68 1.09 -10.16
CA LEU A 80 1.42 1.58 -10.74
C LEU A 80 0.22 0.82 -10.15
N THR A 81 0.32 -0.51 -10.06
CA THR A 81 -0.73 -1.33 -9.44
C THR A 81 -0.92 -0.94 -7.97
N VAL A 82 0.15 -0.74 -7.19
CA VAL A 82 0.05 -0.32 -5.79
C VAL A 82 -0.65 1.04 -5.66
N VAL A 83 -0.32 2.03 -6.50
CA VAL A 83 -0.98 3.34 -6.51
C VAL A 83 -2.46 3.20 -6.86
N LEU A 84 -2.81 2.41 -7.89
CA LEU A 84 -4.21 2.21 -8.26
C LEU A 84 -5.00 1.46 -7.19
N VAL A 85 -4.39 0.45 -6.55
CA VAL A 85 -5.00 -0.23 -5.40
C VAL A 85 -5.22 0.75 -4.24
N SER A 86 -4.31 1.69 -4.04
CA SER A 86 -4.46 2.70 -2.99
C SER A 86 -5.67 3.61 -3.21
N ILE A 87 -5.88 4.08 -4.45
CA ILE A 87 -7.01 4.93 -4.81
C ILE A 87 -8.32 4.16 -4.70
N VAL A 88 -8.38 2.96 -5.28
CA VAL A 88 -9.60 2.13 -5.27
C VAL A 88 -9.92 1.64 -3.86
N GLY A 89 -8.92 1.35 -3.04
CA GLY A 89 -9.10 0.97 -1.64
C GLY A 89 -9.78 2.07 -0.80
N THR A 90 -9.36 3.33 -0.98
CA THR A 90 -10.05 4.51 -0.40
C THR A 90 -11.50 4.54 -0.88
N GLN A 91 -11.70 4.55 -2.21
CA GLN A 91 -13.04 4.66 -2.79
C GLN A 91 -14.03 3.58 -2.36
N ILE A 92 -13.56 2.35 -2.10
CA ILE A 92 -14.39 1.27 -1.56
C ILE A 92 -14.85 1.63 -0.13
N THR A 93 -13.95 2.18 0.68
CA THR A 93 -14.25 2.61 2.05
C THR A 93 -15.24 3.77 2.05
N ASP A 94 -14.98 4.84 1.28
CA ASP A 94 -15.87 6.00 1.19
C ASP A 94 -17.24 5.62 0.63
N LEU A 95 -17.29 4.66 -0.30
CA LEU A 95 -18.57 4.17 -0.81
C LEU A 95 -19.39 3.52 0.31
N LEU A 96 -18.76 2.75 1.19
CA LEU A 96 -19.44 2.14 2.33
C LEU A 96 -19.84 3.20 3.35
N THR A 97 -18.90 4.04 3.77
CA THR A 97 -19.12 5.03 4.84
C THR A 97 -20.01 6.18 4.39
N ASP A 98 -19.61 6.90 3.35
CA ASP A 98 -20.32 8.12 2.91
C ASP A 98 -21.47 7.81 1.94
N GLY A 99 -21.26 6.81 1.07
CA GLY A 99 -22.26 6.45 0.06
C GLY A 99 -23.41 5.61 0.59
N LEU A 100 -23.11 4.67 1.50
CA LEU A 100 -24.07 3.70 2.02
C LEU A 100 -24.36 3.86 3.52
N ASN A 101 -23.78 4.87 4.19
CA ASN A 101 -23.95 5.16 5.62
C ASN A 101 -23.58 3.97 6.53
N VAL A 102 -22.61 3.16 6.13
CA VAL A 102 -22.06 2.09 6.98
C VAL A 102 -21.12 2.72 8.01
N SER A 103 -21.34 2.43 9.29
CA SER A 103 -20.47 2.92 10.36
C SER A 103 -19.00 2.51 10.16
N LEU A 104 -18.07 3.43 10.42
CA LEU A 104 -16.63 3.18 10.39
C LEU A 104 -16.20 2.02 11.30
N TYR A 105 -16.90 1.80 12.42
CA TYR A 105 -16.66 0.65 13.29
C TYR A 105 -16.98 -0.67 12.59
N ALA A 106 -18.10 -0.69 11.85
CA ALA A 106 -18.56 -1.88 11.13
C ALA A 106 -17.69 -2.17 9.91
N SER A 107 -17.36 -1.16 9.09
CA SER A 107 -16.49 -1.33 7.92
C SER A 107 -15.08 -1.75 8.31
N THR A 108 -14.50 -1.12 9.34
CA THR A 108 -13.18 -1.51 9.88
C THR A 108 -13.17 -2.95 10.38
N ALA A 109 -14.17 -3.35 11.17
CA ALA A 109 -14.28 -4.72 11.66
C ALA A 109 -14.46 -5.73 10.50
N ALA A 110 -15.31 -5.39 9.51
CA ALA A 110 -15.54 -6.24 8.36
C ALA A 110 -14.26 -6.44 7.52
N PHE A 111 -13.51 -5.37 7.25
CA PHE A 111 -12.24 -5.48 6.54
C PHE A 111 -11.16 -6.22 7.34
N ALA A 112 -11.13 -6.06 8.66
CA ALA A 112 -10.20 -6.80 9.52
C ALA A 112 -10.51 -8.31 9.47
N VAL A 113 -11.79 -8.70 9.56
CA VAL A 113 -12.22 -10.10 9.42
C VAL A 113 -11.92 -10.63 8.02
N ALA A 114 -12.19 -9.85 6.97
CA ALA A 114 -11.89 -10.25 5.59
C ALA A 114 -10.38 -10.46 5.38
N LEU A 115 -9.53 -9.56 5.90
CA LEU A 115 -8.09 -9.68 5.82
C LEU A 115 -7.58 -10.92 6.57
N ALA A 116 -8.09 -11.15 7.78
CA ALA A 116 -7.77 -12.35 8.56
C ALA A 116 -8.18 -13.63 7.82
N ALA A 117 -9.35 -13.65 7.18
CA ALA A 117 -9.80 -14.77 6.36
C ALA A 117 -8.88 -14.99 5.14
N ILE A 118 -8.46 -13.92 4.45
CA ILE A 118 -7.51 -14.01 3.33
C ILE A 118 -6.19 -14.62 3.80
N PHE A 119 -5.61 -14.13 4.90
CA PHE A 119 -4.37 -14.69 5.45
C PHE A 119 -4.54 -16.14 5.91
N PHE A 120 -5.66 -16.48 6.55
CA PHE A 120 -5.93 -17.85 6.97
C PHE A 120 -5.99 -18.79 5.76
N VAL A 121 -6.79 -18.47 4.74
CA VAL A 121 -6.93 -19.29 3.54
C VAL A 121 -5.60 -19.38 2.78
N TRP A 122 -4.89 -18.26 2.64
CA TRP A 122 -3.57 -18.25 2.01
C TRP A 122 -2.58 -19.15 2.75
N HIS A 123 -2.47 -19.01 4.08
CA HIS A 123 -1.56 -19.84 4.87
C HIS A 123 -1.94 -21.33 4.82
N ARG A 124 -3.23 -21.66 4.82
CA ARG A 124 -3.70 -23.06 4.72
C ARG A 124 -3.38 -23.71 3.38
N ILE A 125 -3.37 -22.94 2.28
CA ILE A 125 -3.14 -23.46 0.93
C ILE A 125 -1.64 -23.45 0.57
N GLU A 126 -0.91 -22.38 0.92
CA GLU A 126 0.47 -22.18 0.50
C GLU A 126 1.50 -22.48 1.59
N GLY A 127 1.06 -22.68 2.84
CA GLY A 127 1.93 -22.96 3.99
C GLY A 127 2.80 -21.78 4.45
N THR A 128 2.67 -20.61 3.81
CA THR A 128 3.47 -19.42 4.10
C THR A 128 2.71 -18.16 3.72
N LEU A 129 3.01 -17.06 4.42
CA LEU A 129 2.57 -15.69 4.11
C LEU A 129 3.74 -14.84 3.60
N SER A 130 4.87 -15.46 3.26
CA SER A 130 6.06 -14.75 2.80
C SER A 130 5.86 -14.14 1.41
N ILE A 131 6.22 -12.86 1.30
CA ILE A 131 6.20 -12.10 0.04
C ILE A 131 7.46 -12.34 -0.83
N GLU A 132 8.45 -13.07 -0.32
CA GLU A 132 9.69 -13.38 -1.06
C GLU A 132 9.51 -14.54 -2.05
N THR A 133 8.33 -15.17 -2.08
CA THR A 133 8.05 -16.37 -2.87
C THR A 133 6.77 -16.27 -3.68
N ILE A 134 6.42 -15.06 -4.13
CA ILE A 134 5.27 -14.80 -5.01
C ILE A 134 5.68 -15.12 -6.45
N VAL A 135 5.76 -16.41 -6.75
CA VAL A 135 6.21 -16.95 -8.05
C VAL A 135 5.11 -17.66 -8.83
N THR A 136 3.95 -17.91 -8.22
CA THR A 136 2.80 -18.57 -8.86
C THR A 136 1.61 -17.62 -8.98
N PRO A 137 0.75 -17.77 -10.01
CA PRO A 137 -0.46 -16.95 -10.15
C PRO A 137 -1.38 -17.03 -8.93
N ARG A 138 -1.45 -18.20 -8.27
CA ARG A 138 -2.28 -18.39 -7.08
C ARG A 138 -1.79 -17.55 -5.90
N ARG A 139 -0.48 -17.58 -5.62
CA ARG A 139 0.13 -16.74 -4.58
C ARG A 139 -0.04 -15.26 -4.88
N GLU A 140 0.08 -14.89 -6.15
CA GLU A 140 -0.10 -13.52 -6.61
C GLU A 140 -1.54 -13.03 -6.42
N LEU A 141 -2.55 -13.86 -6.64
CA LEU A 141 -3.94 -13.52 -6.35
C LEU A 141 -4.17 -13.32 -4.84
N PHE A 142 -3.65 -14.20 -3.98
CA PHE A 142 -3.74 -13.99 -2.53
C PHE A 142 -3.04 -12.71 -2.10
N TYR A 143 -1.86 -12.45 -2.66
CA TYR A 143 -1.09 -11.25 -2.40
C TYR A 143 -1.87 -9.98 -2.75
N TRP A 144 -2.40 -9.88 -3.97
CA TRP A 144 -3.16 -8.69 -4.38
C TRP A 144 -4.50 -8.54 -3.66
N ALA A 145 -5.18 -9.65 -3.34
CA ALA A 145 -6.37 -9.62 -2.52
C ALA A 145 -6.07 -9.11 -1.11
N ALA A 146 -5.00 -9.60 -0.48
CA ALA A 146 -4.54 -9.13 0.82
C ALA A 146 -4.19 -7.65 0.76
N ILE A 147 -3.45 -7.21 -0.27
CA ILE A 147 -3.10 -5.79 -0.44
C ILE A 147 -4.36 -4.93 -0.56
N LEU A 148 -5.27 -5.24 -1.46
CA LEU A 148 -6.50 -4.45 -1.63
C LEU A 148 -7.27 -4.35 -0.32
N CYS A 149 -7.40 -5.46 0.40
CA CYS A 149 -8.08 -5.49 1.69
C CYS A 149 -7.33 -4.69 2.77
N THR A 150 -5.99 -4.74 2.82
CA THR A 150 -5.19 -3.91 3.74
C THR A 150 -5.34 -2.41 3.46
N PHE A 151 -5.52 -2.03 2.19
CA PHE A 151 -5.73 -0.64 1.80
C PHE A 151 -7.09 -0.14 2.27
N ALA A 152 -8.16 -0.90 1.98
CA ALA A 152 -9.50 -0.55 2.46
C ALA A 152 -9.60 -0.56 4.00
N LEU A 153 -9.03 -1.58 4.66
CA LEU A 153 -8.93 -1.63 6.12
C LEU A 153 -8.20 -0.41 6.68
N GLY A 154 -7.08 -0.03 6.06
CA GLY A 154 -6.25 1.05 6.56
C GLY A 154 -6.86 2.43 6.36
N THR A 155 -7.64 2.66 5.30
CA THR A 155 -8.46 3.87 5.17
C THR A 155 -9.54 3.87 6.26
N ALA A 156 -10.35 2.81 6.36
CA ALA A 156 -11.41 2.72 7.37
C ALA A 156 -10.90 2.89 8.81
N ALA A 157 -9.76 2.29 9.14
CA ALA A 157 -9.13 2.42 10.45
C ALA A 157 -8.50 3.80 10.68
N GLY A 158 -8.02 4.45 9.62
CA GLY A 158 -7.53 5.83 9.65
C GLY A 158 -8.67 6.79 9.98
N ASP A 159 -9.75 6.74 9.23
CA ASP A 159 -10.94 7.59 9.40
C ASP A 159 -11.63 7.30 10.74
N LEU A 160 -11.67 6.03 11.16
CA LEU A 160 -12.16 5.66 12.48
C LEU A 160 -11.35 6.37 13.57
N ALA A 161 -10.02 6.40 13.44
CA ALA A 161 -9.15 7.05 14.42
C ALA A 161 -9.30 8.58 14.40
N THR A 162 -9.34 9.20 13.23
CA THR A 162 -9.33 10.65 13.08
C THR A 162 -10.72 11.27 13.29
N GLU A 163 -11.77 10.68 12.72
CA GLU A 163 -13.13 11.21 12.69
C GLU A 163 -14.00 10.65 13.81
N ALA A 164 -14.14 9.32 13.88
CA ALA A 164 -15.08 8.69 14.81
C ALA A 164 -14.59 8.68 16.27
N LEU A 165 -13.28 8.53 16.48
CA LEU A 165 -12.64 8.61 17.78
C LEU A 165 -12.15 10.03 18.12
N GLY A 166 -12.18 10.96 17.16
CA GLY A 166 -11.83 12.37 17.36
C GLY A 166 -10.37 12.60 17.76
N LEU A 167 -9.45 11.69 17.41
CA LEU A 167 -8.02 11.85 17.75
C LEU A 167 -7.37 12.97 16.93
N GLY A 168 -7.92 13.28 15.76
CA GLY A 168 -7.36 14.23 14.80
C GLY A 168 -6.10 13.71 14.09
N PHE A 169 -5.71 14.40 13.01
CA PHE A 169 -4.67 13.93 12.08
C PHE A 169 -3.28 13.81 12.71
N THR A 170 -2.89 14.79 13.54
CA THR A 170 -1.55 14.82 14.15
C THR A 170 -1.35 13.65 15.11
N LEU A 171 -2.31 13.43 16.01
CA LEU A 171 -2.22 12.35 16.99
C LEU A 171 -2.35 10.98 16.31
N GLY A 172 -3.24 10.87 15.31
CA GLY A 172 -3.33 9.68 14.46
C GLY A 172 -1.99 9.32 13.82
N ALA A 173 -1.34 10.27 13.14
CA ALA A 173 -0.03 10.08 12.53
C ALA A 173 1.05 9.66 13.56
N LEU A 174 1.04 10.26 14.76
CA LEU A 174 1.97 9.89 15.83
C LEU A 174 1.72 8.47 16.37
N ILE A 175 0.46 8.07 16.57
CA ILE A 175 0.10 6.73 17.07
C ILE A 175 0.49 5.66 16.06
N PHE A 176 0.13 5.83 14.78
CA PHE A 176 0.48 4.85 13.76
C PHE A 176 1.99 4.84 13.47
N GLY A 177 2.64 6.00 13.43
CA GLY A 177 4.09 6.11 13.28
C GLY A 177 4.86 5.46 14.43
N GLY A 178 4.43 5.71 15.68
CA GLY A 178 4.97 5.07 16.87
C GLY A 178 4.76 3.55 16.88
N SER A 179 3.60 3.08 16.40
CA SER A 179 3.32 1.64 16.25
C SER A 179 4.23 0.99 15.20
N ILE A 180 4.49 1.65 14.07
CA ILE A 180 5.46 1.17 13.07
C ILE A 180 6.87 1.10 13.67
N ALA A 181 7.28 2.12 14.43
CA ALA A 181 8.57 2.13 15.12
C ALA A 181 8.68 0.99 16.15
N ALA A 182 7.61 0.72 16.90
CA ALA A 182 7.55 -0.41 17.84
C ALA A 182 7.70 -1.76 17.11
N VAL A 183 7.04 -1.94 15.96
CA VAL A 183 7.18 -3.15 15.12
C VAL A 183 8.62 -3.30 14.62
N PHE A 184 9.28 -2.21 14.22
CA PHE A 184 10.68 -2.24 13.83
C PHE A 184 11.59 -2.69 14.98
N VAL A 185 11.38 -2.19 16.20
CA VAL A 185 12.12 -2.63 17.39
C VAL A 185 11.86 -4.10 17.68
N MET A 186 10.60 -4.55 17.65
CA MET A 186 10.25 -5.97 17.85
C MET A 186 10.93 -6.89 16.83
N TRP A 187 10.98 -6.47 15.56
CA TRP A 187 11.70 -7.21 14.52
C TRP A 187 13.20 -7.29 14.82
N ARG A 188 13.83 -6.20 15.28
CA ARG A 188 15.24 -6.20 15.72
C ARG A 188 15.49 -7.11 16.93
N LEU A 189 14.48 -7.32 17.77
CA LEU A 189 14.52 -8.24 18.91
C LEU A 189 14.24 -9.71 18.52
N GLY A 190 14.04 -10.01 17.23
CA GLY A 190 13.92 -11.38 16.73
C GLY A 190 12.49 -11.88 16.50
N VAL A 191 11.48 -10.99 16.51
CA VAL A 191 10.12 -11.36 16.07
C VAL A 191 10.14 -11.79 14.60
N ASN A 192 9.30 -12.77 14.25
CA ASN A 192 9.19 -13.33 12.91
C ASN A 192 9.06 -12.24 11.83
N ALA A 193 9.95 -12.28 10.83
CA ALA A 193 10.04 -11.25 9.79
C ALA A 193 8.76 -11.12 8.94
N VAL A 194 8.07 -12.23 8.66
CA VAL A 194 6.82 -12.22 7.89
C VAL A 194 5.70 -11.56 8.69
N LEU A 195 5.60 -11.87 9.98
CA LEU A 195 4.63 -11.23 10.87
C LEU A 195 4.90 -9.73 11.01
N ALA A 196 6.14 -9.35 11.30
CA ALA A 196 6.54 -7.96 11.43
C ALA A 196 6.28 -7.17 10.14
N PHE A 197 6.57 -7.78 8.98
CA PHE A 197 6.27 -7.20 7.68
C PHE A 197 4.78 -6.89 7.53
N TRP A 198 3.89 -7.87 7.77
CA TRP A 198 2.45 -7.66 7.57
C TRP A 198 1.86 -6.63 8.54
N ILE A 199 2.28 -6.64 9.81
CA ILE A 199 1.83 -5.64 10.78
C ILE A 199 2.29 -4.24 10.33
N ALA A 200 3.58 -4.07 10.01
CA ALA A 200 4.09 -2.78 9.51
C ALA A 200 3.38 -2.35 8.22
N TYR A 201 3.15 -3.28 7.30
CA TYR A 201 2.47 -3.03 6.03
C TYR A 201 1.02 -2.55 6.24
N ILE A 202 0.27 -3.19 7.14
CA ILE A 202 -1.09 -2.78 7.49
C ILE A 202 -1.06 -1.38 8.12
N LEU A 203 -0.16 -1.12 9.07
CA LEU A 203 -0.06 0.16 9.78
C LEU A 203 0.38 1.33 8.90
N THR A 204 1.13 1.07 7.80
CA THR A 204 1.57 2.14 6.90
C THR A 204 0.42 2.86 6.22
N ARG A 205 -0.72 2.20 6.03
CA ARG A 205 -1.89 2.81 5.39
C ARG A 205 -2.58 3.85 6.26
N PRO A 206 -3.08 3.54 7.48
CA PRO A 206 -3.68 4.55 8.33
C PRO A 206 -2.68 5.64 8.71
N PHE A 207 -1.39 5.30 8.85
CA PHE A 207 -0.33 6.30 9.00
C PHE A 207 -0.30 7.29 7.83
N GLY A 208 -0.26 6.81 6.59
CA GLY A 208 -0.17 7.66 5.42
C GLY A 208 -1.45 8.42 5.07
N ALA A 209 -2.62 7.91 5.46
CA ALA A 209 -3.90 8.62 5.42
C ALA A 209 -3.87 9.80 6.41
N SER A 210 -3.61 9.53 7.70
CA SER A 210 -3.50 10.58 8.73
C SER A 210 -2.42 11.62 8.40
N LEU A 211 -1.28 11.19 7.86
CA LEU A 211 -0.22 12.10 7.41
C LEU A 211 -0.67 12.90 6.19
N GLY A 212 -1.37 12.28 5.24
CA GLY A 212 -1.92 12.94 4.07
C GLY A 212 -2.86 14.07 4.46
N ASP A 213 -3.85 13.76 5.29
CA ASP A 213 -4.81 14.75 5.79
C ASP A 213 -4.15 15.85 6.61
N LEU A 214 -3.17 15.49 7.44
CA LEU A 214 -2.38 16.48 8.17
C LEU A 214 -1.69 17.46 7.22
N LEU A 215 -1.18 17.01 6.06
CA LEU A 215 -0.55 17.89 5.10
C LEU A 215 -1.58 18.71 4.29
N THR A 216 -2.68 18.09 3.87
CA THR A 216 -3.61 18.66 2.88
C THR A 216 -4.71 19.52 3.48
N GLN A 217 -5.32 19.07 4.58
CA GLN A 217 -6.52 19.68 5.14
C GLN A 217 -6.25 21.09 5.67
N ALA A 218 -7.29 21.92 5.70
CA ALA A 218 -7.19 23.28 6.21
C ALA A 218 -6.83 23.31 7.70
N ARG A 219 -6.16 24.37 8.15
CA ARG A 219 -5.80 24.58 9.56
C ARG A 219 -7.00 24.58 10.50
N ALA A 220 -8.17 24.99 10.01
CA ALA A 220 -9.42 24.93 10.76
C ALA A 220 -9.84 23.50 11.15
N TYR A 221 -9.43 22.49 10.38
CA TYR A 221 -9.70 21.07 10.64
C TYR A 221 -8.49 20.34 11.25
N GLY A 222 -7.43 21.08 11.63
CA GLY A 222 -6.22 20.49 12.22
C GLY A 222 -5.15 20.04 11.22
N GLY A 223 -5.28 20.38 9.94
CA GLY A 223 -4.24 20.17 8.91
C GLY A 223 -3.30 21.37 8.74
N LEU A 224 -2.29 21.25 7.86
CA LEU A 224 -1.29 22.29 7.59
C LEU A 224 -1.68 23.22 6.45
N GLY A 225 -2.61 22.79 5.58
CA GLY A 225 -3.16 23.58 4.49
C GLY A 225 -2.31 23.62 3.22
N PHE A 226 -1.48 22.62 2.94
CA PHE A 226 -0.72 22.56 1.68
C PHE A 226 -1.60 22.26 0.46
N GLY A 227 -2.81 21.73 0.68
CA GLY A 227 -3.77 21.39 -0.36
C GLY A 227 -3.49 20.04 -1.03
N ALA A 228 -4.56 19.37 -1.45
CA ALA A 228 -4.51 18.03 -2.03
C ALA A 228 -3.70 17.96 -3.33
N ALA A 229 -3.83 18.96 -4.21
CA ALA A 229 -3.17 18.97 -5.51
C ALA A 229 -1.64 19.01 -5.39
N TRP A 230 -1.09 19.95 -4.62
CA TRP A 230 0.35 20.12 -4.46
C TRP A 230 0.99 18.94 -3.70
N THR A 231 0.32 18.46 -2.66
CA THR A 231 0.78 17.30 -1.89
C THR A 231 0.81 16.04 -2.77
N SER A 232 -0.26 15.77 -3.53
CA SER A 232 -0.31 14.64 -4.46
C SER A 232 0.77 14.73 -5.53
N LEU A 233 0.98 15.92 -6.10
CA LEU A 233 1.97 16.15 -7.15
C LEU A 233 3.39 15.88 -6.64
N LEU A 234 3.77 16.47 -5.49
CA LEU A 234 5.07 16.27 -4.87
C LEU A 234 5.32 14.78 -4.61
N PHE A 235 4.34 14.11 -4.02
CA PHE A 235 4.49 12.71 -3.66
C PHE A 235 4.59 11.81 -4.89
N LEU A 236 3.74 12.05 -5.89
CA LEU A 236 3.78 11.31 -7.15
C LEU A 236 5.11 11.53 -7.89
N THR A 237 5.66 12.75 -7.90
CA THR A 237 6.97 13.04 -8.50
C THR A 237 8.07 12.19 -7.86
N VAL A 238 8.13 12.13 -6.52
CA VAL A 238 9.13 11.32 -5.82
C VAL A 238 8.94 9.83 -6.08
N ILE A 239 7.69 9.35 -6.11
CA ILE A 239 7.37 7.96 -6.49
C ILE A 239 7.91 7.67 -7.89
N VAL A 240 7.61 8.51 -8.88
CA VAL A 240 8.06 8.33 -10.27
C VAL A 240 9.59 8.32 -10.36
N LEU A 241 10.28 9.20 -9.62
CA LEU A 241 11.74 9.21 -9.58
C LEU A 241 12.32 7.92 -8.98
N LEU A 242 11.83 7.48 -7.83
CA LEU A 242 12.30 6.26 -7.17
C LEU A 242 12.00 5.00 -7.99
N VAL A 243 10.81 4.94 -8.61
CA VAL A 243 10.43 3.86 -9.53
C VAL A 243 11.29 3.89 -10.79
N GLY A 244 11.58 5.07 -11.33
CA GLY A 244 12.49 5.25 -12.45
C GLY A 244 13.89 4.74 -12.13
N VAL A 245 14.46 5.15 -10.99
CA VAL A 245 15.75 4.63 -10.50
C VAL A 245 15.72 3.11 -10.34
N ALA A 246 14.66 2.54 -9.75
CA ALA A 246 14.52 1.09 -9.63
C ALA A 246 14.43 0.40 -11.01
N GLN A 247 13.71 0.99 -11.97
CA GLN A 247 13.55 0.46 -13.32
C GLN A 247 14.87 0.46 -14.10
N PHE A 248 15.64 1.54 -14.04
CA PHE A 248 16.91 1.67 -14.76
C PHE A 248 18.08 0.99 -14.03
N GLY A 249 18.04 0.95 -12.70
CA GLY A 249 18.99 0.19 -11.88
C GLY A 249 18.82 -1.34 -12.00
N SER A 250 17.67 -1.80 -12.48
CA SER A 250 17.43 -3.22 -12.81
C SER A 250 17.91 -3.62 -14.21
N GLY A 251 18.61 -2.73 -14.94
CA GLY A 251 19.22 -2.98 -16.25
C GLY A 251 20.56 -3.74 -16.18
N PRO A 252 21.03 -4.35 -17.29
CA PRO A 252 22.10 -5.35 -17.29
C PRO A 252 23.49 -4.72 -17.07
N HIS A 253 23.86 -4.45 -15.82
CA HIS A 253 25.21 -4.02 -15.44
C HIS A 253 25.85 -4.97 -14.43
N THR A 254 26.10 -6.22 -14.87
CA THR A 254 27.16 -7.09 -14.31
C THR A 254 27.53 -8.24 -15.27
N ARG A 255 27.91 -7.91 -16.51
CA ARG A 255 28.66 -8.83 -17.40
C ARG A 255 29.79 -8.05 -18.09
N ALA A 256 30.71 -7.52 -17.29
CA ALA A 256 32.01 -7.05 -17.74
C ALA A 256 32.95 -7.12 -16.54
N GLY A 257 33.54 -8.30 -16.32
CA GLY A 257 34.44 -8.56 -15.20
C GLY A 257 34.84 -10.03 -15.03
N ALA A 258 34.62 -10.85 -16.05
CA ALA A 258 35.09 -12.25 -16.09
C ALA A 258 35.68 -12.55 -17.48
N ALA A 259 36.50 -11.63 -17.95
CA ALA A 259 37.43 -11.84 -19.05
C ALA A 259 38.73 -11.13 -18.64
N GLU A 260 39.48 -11.79 -17.76
CA GLU A 260 40.94 -11.75 -17.63
C GLU A 260 41.36 -12.89 -16.70
#